data_AF-A0A108CGH3-F1
#
_entry.id   AF-A0A108CGH3-F1
#
_cell.length_a   1.000
_cell.length_b   1.000
_cell.length_c   1.000
_cell.angle_alpha   90.00
_cell.angle_beta   90.00
_cell.angle_gamma   90.00
#
_symmetry.space_group_name_H-M   'P 1'
#
loop_
_entity.id
_entity.type
_entity.pdbx_description
1 polymer ?
#
loop_
_entity_poly.entity_id
_entity_poly.type
_entity_poly.pdbx_seq_one_letter_code
_entity_poly.pdbx_strand_id
1 'polypeptide(L)'
;MSRISDTRIRTREAAARLVAAGRRPHELTVDLIYAEIRQGSRTTINDELKLWKDEQARNDALAAALPAPVADAMRSLWALAVEHGEQVFAARGEELEHEAADATARAESLATALAALEAQMQTLRTQFEEREARLAAAATELARTQAEREAALQTAQAVAAERDAVRTAAQEAQHAAEGAHARELEGLRTEHAEREAALRAQIDQAASRLESVQKHVMLQTEEARDAQRRAETALAKVRQRNEQLVGDVQRLSAEAAEQRRLADRHEKQLASVIDEARELRRERDTLAQQVASLQGQLKARPQQASSRPSKTKP
;
A
#
# COMPACT_ATOMS: atom_id res chain seq x y z
N MET A 1 -14.05 113.89 16.54
CA MET A 1 -14.91 114.67 15.64
C MET A 1 -15.72 115.65 16.48
N SER A 2 -15.66 116.93 16.12
CA SER A 2 -16.11 118.08 16.92
C SER A 2 -17.60 117.99 17.23
N ARG A 3 -17.97 117.97 18.53
CA ARG A 3 -19.36 118.12 18.99
C ARG A 3 -19.77 119.58 18.80
N ILE A 4 -20.06 119.98 17.56
CA ILE A 4 -20.81 121.20 17.33
C ILE A 4 -22.15 120.98 18.04
N SER A 5 -22.40 121.73 19.11
CA SER A 5 -23.65 121.65 19.86
C SER A 5 -24.79 121.84 18.87
N ASP A 6 -25.69 120.86 18.78
CA ASP A 6 -26.92 120.87 17.98
C ASP A 6 -27.62 122.25 18.04
N THR A 7 -27.58 122.91 19.21
CA THR A 7 -28.06 124.28 19.44
C THR A 7 -27.42 125.34 18.55
N ARG A 8 -26.10 125.31 18.31
CA ARG A 8 -25.39 126.33 17.49
C ARG A 8 -25.79 126.21 16.02
N ILE A 9 -25.85 124.99 15.50
CA ILE A 9 -26.28 124.72 14.11
C ILE A 9 -27.73 125.17 13.94
N ARG A 10 -28.62 124.71 14.83
CA ARG A 10 -30.04 125.10 14.80
C ARG A 10 -30.25 126.60 14.95
N THR A 11 -29.43 127.29 15.75
CA THR A 11 -29.46 128.77 15.89
C THR A 11 -29.18 129.44 14.55
N ARG A 12 -28.13 129.00 13.82
CA ARG A 12 -27.82 129.52 12.49
C ARG A 12 -28.91 129.22 11.47
N GLU A 13 -29.45 128.00 11.47
CA GLU A 13 -30.54 127.59 10.57
C GLU A 13 -31.82 128.38 10.83
N ALA A 14 -32.19 128.59 12.10
CA ALA A 14 -33.34 129.39 12.48
C ALA A 14 -33.16 130.85 12.07
N ALA A 15 -31.99 131.44 12.33
CA ALA A 15 -31.68 132.80 11.90
C ALA A 15 -31.76 132.96 10.38
N ALA A 16 -31.19 132.02 9.63
CA ALA A 16 -31.25 132.01 8.17
C ALA A 16 -32.70 131.87 7.65
N ARG A 17 -33.50 130.95 8.22
CA ARG A 17 -34.91 130.78 7.86
C ARG A 17 -35.73 132.05 8.12
N LEU A 18 -35.51 132.72 9.24
CA LEU A 18 -36.24 133.95 9.58
C LEU A 18 -35.88 135.11 8.66
N VAL A 19 -34.62 135.24 8.24
CA VAL A 19 -34.23 136.23 7.24
C VAL A 19 -34.78 135.89 5.86
N ALA A 20 -34.77 134.62 5.46
CA ALA A 20 -35.40 134.18 4.22
C ALA A 20 -36.92 134.46 4.20
N ALA A 21 -37.57 134.41 5.36
CA ALA A 21 -38.97 134.79 5.54
C ALA A 21 -39.20 136.33 5.53
N GLY A 22 -38.17 137.14 5.28
CA GLY A 22 -38.25 138.59 5.10
C GLY A 22 -37.91 139.43 6.32
N ARG A 23 -37.44 138.84 7.44
CA ARG A 23 -36.93 139.61 8.58
C ARG A 23 -35.55 140.16 8.29
N ARG A 24 -35.22 141.34 8.84
CA ARG A 24 -33.86 141.89 8.71
C ARG A 24 -32.92 141.30 9.77
N PRO A 25 -31.62 141.10 9.48
CA PRO A 25 -30.68 140.53 10.45
C PRO A 25 -30.62 141.26 11.81
N HIS A 26 -30.81 142.58 11.83
CA HIS A 26 -30.82 143.36 13.08
C HIS A 26 -32.08 143.13 13.94
N GLU A 27 -33.18 142.68 13.35
CA GLU A 27 -34.46 142.41 14.04
C GLU A 27 -34.48 141.05 14.75
N LEU A 28 -33.53 140.15 14.43
CA LEU A 28 -33.43 138.86 15.08
C LEU A 28 -32.96 139.03 16.53
N THR A 29 -33.80 138.69 17.50
CA THR A 29 -33.46 138.69 18.92
C THR A 29 -33.26 137.27 19.44
N VAL A 30 -32.59 137.16 20.59
CA VAL A 30 -32.36 135.87 21.26
C VAL A 30 -33.68 135.16 21.55
N ASP A 31 -34.70 135.89 21.98
CA ASP A 31 -36.02 135.31 22.30
C ASP A 31 -36.76 134.84 21.05
N LEU A 32 -36.59 135.53 19.91
CA LEU A 32 -37.16 135.11 18.63
C LEU A 32 -36.54 133.79 18.16
N ILE A 33 -35.20 133.66 18.27
CA ILE A 33 -34.51 132.42 17.93
C ILE A 33 -34.86 131.31 18.93
N TYR A 34 -34.90 131.63 20.22
CA TYR A 34 -35.29 130.69 21.26
C TYR A 34 -36.73 130.19 21.07
N ALA A 35 -37.65 131.04 20.59
CA ALA A 35 -39.01 130.63 20.26
C ALA A 35 -39.06 129.62 19.09
N GLU A 36 -38.14 129.74 18.14
CA GLU A 36 -38.03 128.89 16.95
C GLU A 36 -37.38 127.53 17.27
N ILE A 37 -36.27 127.51 18.01
CA ILE A 37 -35.52 126.27 18.29
C ILE A 37 -35.91 125.60 19.61
N ARG A 38 -36.50 126.37 20.56
CA ARG A 38 -36.95 125.95 21.91
C ARG A 38 -35.93 125.14 22.71
N GLN A 39 -34.64 125.30 22.41
CA GLN A 39 -33.56 124.46 22.92
C GLN A 39 -32.30 125.30 23.13
N GLY A 40 -31.54 124.97 24.17
CA GLY A 40 -30.24 125.59 24.47
C GLY A 40 -30.31 126.81 25.39
N SER A 41 -29.14 127.28 25.83
CA SER A 41 -29.04 128.47 26.67
C SER A 41 -29.19 129.75 25.84
N ARG A 42 -29.91 130.74 26.37
CA ARG A 42 -29.98 132.10 25.81
C ARG A 42 -28.60 132.73 25.58
N THR A 43 -27.61 132.41 26.40
CA THR A 43 -26.23 132.91 26.22
C THR A 43 -25.57 132.31 24.97
N THR A 44 -25.66 130.99 24.80
CA THR A 44 -25.14 130.30 23.61
C THR A 44 -25.83 130.78 22.33
N ILE A 45 -27.14 131.00 22.38
CA ILE A 45 -27.90 131.55 21.25
C ILE A 45 -27.45 132.99 20.95
N ASN A 46 -27.26 133.82 21.97
CA ASN A 46 -26.80 135.20 21.80
C ASN A 46 -25.41 135.27 21.16
N ASP A 47 -24.46 134.47 21.64
CA ASP A 47 -23.09 134.46 21.13
C ASP A 47 -23.05 133.97 19.67
N GLU A 48 -23.77 132.88 19.37
CA GLU A 48 -23.84 132.35 18.00
C GLU A 48 -24.59 133.30 17.05
N LEU A 49 -25.66 133.95 17.53
CA LEU A 49 -26.42 134.91 16.75
C LEU A 49 -25.58 136.17 16.45
N LYS A 50 -24.75 136.63 17.39
CA LYS A 50 -23.79 137.71 17.12
C LYS A 50 -22.78 137.31 16.05
N LEU A 51 -22.16 136.14 16.18
CA LEU A 51 -21.21 135.63 15.19
C LEU A 51 -21.87 135.50 13.81
N TRP A 52 -23.09 134.95 13.76
CA TRP A 52 -23.85 134.83 12.51
C TRP A 52 -24.17 136.20 11.90
N LYS A 53 -24.59 137.19 12.70
CA LYS A 53 -24.84 138.55 12.20
C LYS A 53 -23.56 139.21 11.68
N ASP A 54 -22.44 139.03 12.36
CA ASP A 54 -21.14 139.54 11.93
C ASP A 54 -20.64 138.85 10.65
N GLU A 55 -20.94 137.56 10.47
CA GLU A 55 -20.72 136.82 9.23
C GLU A 55 -21.62 137.36 8.10
N GLN A 56 -22.92 137.61 8.36
CA GLN A 56 -23.82 138.19 7.37
C GLN A 56 -23.39 139.60 6.95
N ALA A 57 -23.05 140.48 7.90
CA ALA A 57 -22.60 141.82 7.59
C ALA A 57 -21.32 141.83 6.75
N ARG A 58 -20.39 140.89 7.02
CA ARG A 58 -19.19 140.70 6.20
C ARG A 58 -19.54 140.20 4.80
N ASN A 59 -20.45 139.23 4.68
CA ASN A 59 -20.89 138.71 3.39
C ASN A 59 -21.63 139.78 2.56
N ASP A 60 -22.50 140.58 3.18
CA ASP A 60 -23.21 141.68 2.54
C ASP A 60 -22.22 142.76 2.05
N ALA A 61 -21.20 143.09 2.85
CA ALA A 61 -20.15 144.03 2.46
C ALA A 61 -19.31 143.50 1.27
N LEU A 62 -18.96 142.21 1.28
CA LEU A 62 -18.27 141.56 0.17
C LEU A 62 -19.14 141.53 -1.09
N ALA A 63 -20.42 141.19 -0.95
CA ALA A 63 -21.37 141.17 -2.05
C ALA A 63 -21.59 142.58 -2.65
N ALA A 64 -21.60 143.63 -1.83
CA ALA A 64 -21.69 145.01 -2.27
C ALA A 64 -20.40 145.52 -2.93
N ALA A 65 -19.23 144.97 -2.58
CA ALA A 65 -17.93 145.33 -3.14
C ALA A 65 -17.68 144.70 -4.53
N LEU A 66 -18.38 143.62 -4.87
CA LEU A 66 -18.29 142.95 -6.16
C LEU A 66 -19.26 143.58 -7.17
N PRO A 67 -18.80 143.99 -8.37
CA PRO A 67 -19.70 144.36 -9.45
C PRO A 67 -20.65 143.20 -9.78
N ALA A 68 -21.94 143.48 -9.94
CA ALA A 68 -22.97 142.47 -10.19
C ALA A 68 -22.60 141.47 -11.31
N PRO A 69 -22.03 141.89 -12.47
CA PRO A 69 -21.62 140.94 -13.50
C PRO A 69 -20.55 139.92 -13.06
N VAL A 70 -19.65 140.34 -12.15
CA VAL A 70 -18.59 139.47 -11.61
C VAL A 70 -19.16 138.48 -10.60
N ALA A 71 -20.07 138.95 -9.72
CA ALA A 71 -20.74 138.10 -8.75
C ALA A 71 -21.61 137.02 -9.44
N ASP A 72 -22.34 137.40 -10.49
CA ASP A 72 -23.14 136.47 -11.28
C ASP A 72 -22.25 135.47 -12.04
N ALA A 73 -21.15 135.92 -12.66
CA ALA A 73 -20.19 135.04 -13.31
C ALA A 73 -19.55 134.03 -12.33
N MET A 74 -19.19 134.46 -11.12
CA MET A 74 -18.65 133.56 -10.08
C MET A 74 -19.68 132.53 -9.61
N ARG A 75 -20.94 132.93 -9.43
CA ARG A 75 -22.03 132.00 -9.08
C ARG A 75 -22.28 130.99 -10.19
N SER A 76 -22.32 131.43 -11.45
CA SER A 76 -22.47 130.54 -12.60
C SER A 76 -21.30 129.57 -12.75
N LEU A 77 -20.06 130.04 -12.56
CA LEU A 77 -18.88 129.17 -12.60
C LEU A 77 -18.88 128.16 -11.46
N TRP A 78 -19.26 128.58 -10.26
CA TRP A 78 -19.41 127.67 -9.12
C TRP A 78 -20.50 126.62 -9.36
N ALA A 79 -21.67 127.03 -9.84
CA ALA A 79 -22.75 126.12 -10.19
C ALA A 79 -22.31 125.09 -11.23
N LEU A 80 -21.61 125.53 -12.28
CA LEU A 80 -21.06 124.64 -13.31
C LEU A 80 -19.99 123.69 -12.74
N ALA A 81 -19.12 124.17 -11.85
CA ALA A 81 -18.10 123.34 -11.22
C ALA A 81 -18.72 122.27 -10.30
N VAL A 82 -19.78 122.62 -9.56
CA VAL A 82 -20.54 121.66 -8.74
C VAL A 82 -21.23 120.64 -9.63
N GLU A 83 -21.94 121.08 -10.67
CA GLU A 83 -22.61 120.18 -11.61
C GLU A 83 -21.62 119.21 -12.26
N HIS A 84 -20.47 119.71 -12.73
CA HIS A 84 -19.44 118.86 -13.31
C HIS A 84 -18.82 117.92 -12.27
N GLY A 85 -18.58 118.39 -11.04
CA GLY A 85 -18.09 117.58 -9.94
C GLY A 85 -19.05 116.44 -9.56
N GLU A 86 -20.35 116.74 -9.50
CA GLU A 86 -21.40 115.75 -9.25
C GLU A 86 -21.47 114.70 -10.38
N GLN A 87 -21.38 115.13 -11.64
CA GLN A 87 -21.35 114.23 -12.80
C GLN A 87 -20.14 113.29 -12.76
N VAL A 88 -18.93 113.82 -12.50
CA VAL A 88 -17.70 113.01 -12.41
C VAL A 88 -17.76 112.07 -11.21
N PHE A 89 -18.27 112.54 -10.07
CA PHE A 89 -18.42 111.70 -8.88
C PHE A 89 -19.43 110.57 -9.09
N ALA A 90 -20.57 110.86 -9.72
CA ALA A 90 -21.57 109.86 -10.08
C ALA A 90 -20.99 108.83 -11.06
N ALA A 91 -20.33 109.28 -12.13
CA ALA A 91 -19.70 108.38 -13.10
C ALA A 91 -18.64 107.47 -12.44
N ARG A 92 -17.77 108.02 -11.57
CA ARG A 92 -16.78 107.18 -10.87
C ARG A 92 -17.43 106.27 -9.83
N GLY A 93 -18.54 106.69 -9.22
CA GLY A 93 -19.35 105.86 -8.34
C GLY A 93 -19.87 104.63 -9.07
N GLU A 94 -20.50 104.83 -10.23
CA GLU A 94 -21.01 103.74 -11.08
C GLU A 94 -19.89 102.79 -11.56
N GLU A 95 -18.75 103.33 -11.99
CA GLU A 95 -17.58 102.53 -12.37
C GLU A 95 -17.08 101.65 -11.21
N LEU A 96 -16.96 102.21 -10.00
CA LEU A 96 -16.51 101.47 -8.82
C LEU A 96 -17.52 100.40 -8.39
N GLU A 97 -18.83 100.70 -8.47
CA GLU A 97 -19.88 99.73 -8.19
C GLU A 97 -19.83 98.57 -9.19
N HIS A 98 -19.60 98.84 -10.47
CA HIS A 98 -19.43 97.81 -11.49
C HIS A 98 -18.16 96.99 -11.27
N GLU A 99 -17.02 97.64 -11.02
CA GLU A 99 -15.74 96.97 -10.69
C GLU A 99 -15.90 96.05 -9.46
N ALA A 100 -16.62 96.49 -8.43
CA ALA A 100 -16.89 95.72 -7.22
C ALA A 100 -17.83 94.54 -7.48
N ALA A 101 -18.88 94.73 -8.28
CA ALA A 101 -19.78 93.66 -8.69
C ALA A 101 -19.04 92.58 -9.48
N ASP A 102 -18.20 92.97 -10.44
CA ASP A 102 -17.38 92.06 -11.24
C ASP A 102 -16.33 91.32 -10.39
N ALA A 103 -15.70 92.01 -9.44
CA ALA A 103 -14.77 91.38 -8.50
C ALA A 103 -15.48 90.35 -7.61
N THR A 104 -16.68 90.66 -7.14
CA THR A 104 -17.49 89.76 -6.31
C THR A 104 -17.92 88.53 -7.10
N ALA A 105 -18.44 88.71 -8.33
CA ALA A 105 -18.83 87.61 -9.21
C ALA A 105 -17.64 86.68 -9.53
N ARG A 106 -16.45 87.24 -9.79
CA ARG A 106 -15.22 86.45 -9.99
C ARG A 106 -14.82 85.69 -8.72
N ALA A 107 -14.91 86.31 -7.55
CA ALA A 107 -14.59 85.66 -6.28
C ALA A 107 -15.55 84.48 -5.98
N GLU A 108 -16.85 84.66 -6.22
CA GLU A 108 -17.86 83.60 -6.05
C GLU A 108 -17.67 82.45 -7.03
N SER A 109 -17.34 82.76 -8.30
CA SER A 109 -17.01 81.76 -9.32
C SER A 109 -15.78 80.93 -8.92
N LEU A 110 -14.71 81.60 -8.47
CA LEU A 110 -13.49 80.92 -8.00
C LEU A 110 -13.74 80.10 -6.74
N ALA A 111 -14.54 80.60 -5.79
CA ALA A 111 -14.90 79.85 -4.59
C ALA A 111 -15.67 78.56 -4.94
N THR A 112 -16.59 78.64 -5.91
CA THR A 112 -17.33 77.48 -6.40
C THR A 112 -16.38 76.47 -7.09
N ALA A 113 -15.44 76.95 -7.91
CA ALA A 113 -14.46 76.10 -8.57
C ALA A 113 -13.51 75.42 -7.57
N LEU A 114 -13.06 76.13 -6.53
CA LEU A 114 -12.24 75.59 -5.46
C LEU A 114 -12.99 74.49 -4.69
N ALA A 115 -14.23 74.74 -4.29
CA ALA A 115 -15.05 73.74 -3.60
C ALA A 115 -15.26 72.47 -4.46
N ALA A 116 -15.47 72.63 -5.77
CA ALA A 116 -15.58 71.50 -6.69
C ALA A 116 -14.27 70.71 -6.80
N LEU A 117 -13.12 71.39 -6.87
CA LEU A 117 -11.80 70.75 -6.92
C LEU A 117 -11.48 70.01 -5.61
N GLU A 118 -11.81 70.60 -4.45
CA GLU A 118 -11.67 69.95 -3.15
C GLU A 118 -12.52 68.69 -3.04
N ALA A 119 -13.77 68.73 -3.52
CA ALA A 119 -14.64 67.55 -3.56
C ALA A 119 -14.08 66.45 -4.47
N GLN A 120 -13.51 66.81 -5.64
CA GLN A 120 -12.85 65.86 -6.53
C GLN A 120 -11.60 65.25 -5.88
N MET A 121 -10.78 66.07 -5.21
CA MET A 121 -9.59 65.60 -4.49
C MET A 121 -9.94 64.61 -3.39
N GLN A 122 -10.98 64.89 -2.59
CA GLN A 122 -11.45 63.97 -1.55
C GLN A 122 -11.96 62.66 -2.17
N THR A 123 -12.72 62.74 -3.27
CA THR A 123 -13.19 61.55 -4.00
C THR A 123 -12.03 60.71 -4.53
N LEU A 124 -10.98 61.33 -5.08
CA LEU A 124 -9.81 60.62 -5.57
C LEU A 124 -9.00 59.99 -4.43
N ARG A 125 -8.89 60.66 -3.28
CA ARG A 125 -8.23 60.12 -2.08
C ARG A 125 -8.93 58.87 -1.57
N THR A 126 -10.26 58.92 -1.42
CA THR A 126 -11.02 57.74 -0.97
C THR A 126 -10.91 56.58 -1.96
N GLN A 127 -10.96 56.85 -3.27
CA GLN A 127 -10.73 55.83 -4.30
C GLN A 127 -9.32 55.25 -4.26
N PHE A 128 -8.31 56.06 -3.94
CA PHE A 128 -6.93 55.60 -3.82
C PHE A 128 -6.77 54.70 -2.60
N GLU A 129 -7.27 55.12 -1.43
CA GLU A 129 -7.27 54.33 -0.20
C GLU A 129 -8.02 53.00 -0.38
N GLU A 130 -9.18 53.01 -1.05
CA GLU A 130 -9.92 51.80 -1.37
C GLU A 130 -9.13 50.85 -2.29
N ARG A 131 -8.45 51.40 -3.31
CA ARG A 131 -7.58 50.59 -4.20
C ARG A 131 -6.39 50.02 -3.45
N GLU A 132 -5.73 50.79 -2.58
CA GLU A 132 -4.64 50.28 -1.75
C GLU A 132 -5.11 49.17 -0.81
N ALA A 133 -6.27 49.33 -0.17
CA ALA A 133 -6.85 48.29 0.68
C ALA A 133 -7.15 47.00 -0.10
N ARG A 134 -7.71 47.12 -1.32
CA ARG A 134 -7.97 45.97 -2.22
C ARG A 134 -6.66 45.31 -2.67
N LEU A 135 -5.63 46.09 -2.99
CA LEU A 135 -4.31 45.56 -3.37
C LEU A 135 -3.64 44.83 -2.21
N ALA A 136 -3.70 45.40 -1.00
CA ALA A 136 -3.18 44.75 0.21
C ALA A 136 -3.90 43.41 0.48
N ALA A 137 -5.24 43.39 0.39
CA ALA A 137 -6.02 42.16 0.54
C ALA A 137 -5.65 41.11 -0.53
N ALA A 138 -5.54 41.51 -1.80
CA ALA A 138 -5.12 40.62 -2.87
C ALA A 138 -3.70 40.07 -2.67
N ALA A 139 -2.77 40.89 -2.18
CA ALA A 139 -1.41 40.46 -1.86
C ALA A 139 -1.41 39.44 -0.70
N THR A 140 -2.23 39.65 0.34
CA THR A 140 -2.35 38.68 1.44
C THR A 140 -2.94 37.35 0.99
N GLU A 141 -3.96 37.36 0.11
CA GLU A 141 -4.53 36.14 -0.45
C GLU A 141 -3.55 35.42 -1.38
N LEU A 142 -2.77 36.16 -2.18
CA LEU A 142 -1.72 35.57 -3.01
C LEU A 142 -0.64 34.90 -2.15
N ALA A 143 -0.19 35.54 -1.09
CA ALA A 143 0.78 34.95 -0.17
C ALA A 143 0.23 33.68 0.51
N ARG A 144 -1.04 33.70 0.94
CA ARG A 144 -1.72 32.54 1.54
C ARG A 144 -1.81 31.37 0.55
N THR A 145 -2.28 31.63 -0.67
CA THR A 145 -2.42 30.58 -1.70
C THR A 145 -1.06 30.02 -2.15
N GLN A 146 -0.01 30.84 -2.18
CA GLN A 146 1.36 30.37 -2.42
C GLN A 146 1.84 29.45 -1.30
N ALA A 147 1.67 29.84 -0.03
CA ALA A 147 2.04 29.00 1.12
C ALA A 147 1.25 27.67 1.14
N GLU A 148 -0.05 27.70 0.86
CA GLU A 148 -0.88 26.49 0.74
C GLU A 148 -0.42 25.59 -0.41
N ARG A 149 -0.07 26.15 -1.56
CA ARG A 149 0.47 25.41 -2.70
C ARG A 149 1.81 24.76 -2.36
N GLU A 150 2.72 25.49 -1.71
CA GLU A 150 4.02 24.96 -1.29
C GLU A 150 3.85 23.81 -0.29
N ALA A 151 2.98 23.96 0.72
CA ALA A 151 2.66 22.90 1.67
C ALA A 151 2.05 21.67 0.99
N ALA A 152 1.15 21.86 0.03
CA ALA A 152 0.56 20.78 -0.76
C ALA A 152 1.62 20.06 -1.62
N LEU A 153 2.54 20.79 -2.23
CA LEU A 153 3.65 20.22 -2.99
C LEU A 153 4.60 19.41 -2.10
N GLN A 154 4.96 19.92 -0.92
CA GLN A 154 5.79 19.19 0.05
C GLN A 154 5.10 17.91 0.52
N THR A 155 3.79 17.97 0.80
CA THR A 155 3.00 16.80 1.19
C THR A 155 2.95 15.78 0.05
N ALA A 156 2.72 16.22 -1.19
CA ALA A 156 2.70 15.33 -2.35
C ALA A 156 4.06 14.66 -2.60
N GLN A 157 5.16 15.40 -2.42
CA GLN A 157 6.52 14.86 -2.51
C GLN A 157 6.81 13.84 -1.41
N ALA A 158 6.39 14.11 -0.16
CA ALA A 158 6.54 13.18 0.96
C ALA A 158 5.77 11.87 0.72
N VAL A 159 4.51 11.96 0.29
CA VAL A 159 3.68 10.79 -0.04
C VAL A 159 4.27 10.02 -1.23
N ALA A 160 4.80 10.71 -2.25
CA ALA A 160 5.47 10.04 -3.37
C ALA A 160 6.72 9.27 -2.91
N ALA A 161 7.54 9.88 -2.05
CA ALA A 161 8.73 9.23 -1.49
C ALA A 161 8.36 8.03 -0.62
N GLU A 162 7.33 8.14 0.23
CA GLU A 162 6.82 7.02 1.04
C GLU A 162 6.30 5.88 0.16
N ARG A 163 5.51 6.19 -0.87
CA ARG A 163 5.02 5.20 -1.83
C ARG A 163 6.17 4.47 -2.52
N ASP A 164 7.20 5.19 -2.95
CA ASP A 164 8.33 4.59 -3.66
C ASP A 164 9.21 3.75 -2.72
N ALA A 165 9.35 4.17 -1.45
CA ALA A 165 9.99 3.36 -0.41
C ALA A 165 9.22 2.06 -0.13
N VAL A 166 7.89 2.14 0.04
CA VAL A 166 7.03 0.96 0.23
C VAL A 166 7.08 0.03 -0.98
N ARG A 167 7.06 0.58 -2.21
CA ARG A 167 7.18 -0.22 -3.43
C ARG A 167 8.52 -0.96 -3.49
N THR A 168 9.61 -0.28 -3.17
CA THR A 168 10.95 -0.88 -3.16
C THR A 168 11.04 -1.99 -2.11
N ALA A 169 10.58 -1.73 -0.88
CA ALA A 169 10.54 -2.73 0.19
C ALA A 169 9.66 -3.94 -0.18
N ALA A 170 8.51 -3.73 -0.83
CA ALA A 170 7.65 -4.81 -1.29
C ALA A 170 8.30 -5.65 -2.40
N GLN A 171 9.02 -5.02 -3.33
CA GLN A 171 9.78 -5.72 -4.38
C GLN A 171 10.92 -6.55 -3.79
N GLU A 172 11.66 -6.00 -2.83
CA GLU A 172 12.72 -6.72 -2.12
C GLU A 172 12.16 -7.92 -1.34
N ALA A 173 11.04 -7.73 -0.63
CA ALA A 173 10.36 -8.81 0.09
C ALA A 173 9.87 -9.91 -0.85
N GLN A 174 9.33 -9.53 -2.02
CA GLN A 174 8.90 -10.48 -3.05
C GLN A 174 10.08 -11.28 -3.58
N HIS A 175 11.19 -10.63 -3.96
CA HIS A 175 12.39 -11.33 -4.43
C HIS A 175 13.00 -12.24 -3.36
N ALA A 176 12.99 -11.81 -2.11
CA ALA A 176 13.44 -12.64 -0.99
C ALA A 176 12.56 -13.89 -0.82
N ALA A 177 11.24 -13.75 -0.92
CA ALA A 177 10.30 -14.86 -0.86
C ALA A 177 10.46 -15.82 -2.05
N GLU A 178 10.58 -15.30 -3.27
CA GLU A 178 10.86 -16.09 -4.47
C GLU A 178 12.17 -16.88 -4.33
N GLY A 179 13.23 -16.25 -3.83
CA GLY A 179 14.51 -16.89 -3.56
C GLY A 179 14.43 -17.97 -2.48
N ALA A 180 13.66 -17.74 -1.42
CA ALA A 180 13.43 -18.74 -0.36
C ALA A 180 12.65 -19.96 -0.90
N HIS A 181 11.57 -19.72 -1.64
CA HIS A 181 10.78 -20.79 -2.27
C HIS A 181 11.58 -21.57 -3.30
N ALA A 182 12.43 -20.91 -4.10
CA ALA A 182 13.31 -21.60 -5.05
C ALA A 182 14.27 -22.57 -4.34
N ARG A 183 14.88 -22.15 -3.22
CA ARG A 183 15.76 -22.99 -2.40
C ARG A 183 15.01 -24.15 -1.76
N GLU A 184 13.80 -23.92 -1.26
CA GLU A 184 12.95 -24.96 -0.68
C GLU A 184 12.56 -26.01 -1.74
N LEU A 185 12.17 -25.58 -2.94
CA LEU A 185 11.88 -26.47 -4.06
C LEU A 185 13.12 -27.27 -4.50
N GLU A 186 14.30 -26.64 -4.51
CA GLU A 186 15.55 -27.35 -4.80
C GLU A 186 15.86 -28.39 -3.72
N GLY A 187 15.73 -28.04 -2.44
CA GLY A 187 15.89 -28.97 -1.32
C GLY A 187 14.93 -30.16 -1.38
N LEU A 188 13.65 -29.92 -1.69
CA LEU A 188 12.66 -31.00 -1.87
C LEU A 188 12.99 -31.89 -3.07
N ARG A 189 13.48 -31.31 -4.18
CA ARG A 189 13.92 -32.08 -5.35
C ARG A 189 15.13 -32.94 -5.03
N THR A 190 16.11 -32.42 -4.29
CA THR A 190 17.29 -33.19 -3.88
C THR A 190 16.89 -34.32 -2.93
N GLU A 191 16.05 -34.06 -1.93
CA GLU A 191 15.54 -35.11 -1.03
C GLU A 191 14.76 -36.18 -1.80
N HIS A 192 13.94 -35.78 -2.77
CA HIS A 192 13.18 -36.73 -3.59
C HIS A 192 14.11 -37.58 -4.46
N ALA A 193 15.10 -36.96 -5.11
CA ALA A 193 16.08 -37.68 -5.91
C ALA A 193 16.91 -38.66 -5.07
N GLU A 194 17.29 -38.28 -3.85
CA GLU A 194 17.97 -39.16 -2.90
C GLU A 194 17.08 -40.34 -2.48
N ARG A 195 15.80 -40.09 -2.16
CA ARG A 195 14.84 -41.15 -1.84
C ARG A 195 14.63 -42.10 -3.01
N GLU A 196 14.47 -41.58 -4.24
CA GLU A 196 14.35 -42.39 -5.45
C GLU A 196 15.62 -43.22 -5.70
N ALA A 197 16.81 -42.64 -5.55
CA ALA A 197 18.07 -43.35 -5.70
C ALA A 197 18.22 -44.46 -4.66
N ALA A 198 17.85 -44.20 -3.40
CA ALA A 198 17.86 -45.20 -2.34
C ALA A 198 16.87 -46.35 -2.61
N LEU A 199 15.65 -46.04 -3.08
CA LEU A 199 14.66 -47.04 -3.46
C LEU A 199 15.14 -47.88 -4.65
N ARG A 200 15.74 -47.26 -5.67
CA ARG A 200 16.33 -47.98 -6.81
C ARG A 200 17.45 -48.91 -6.34
N ALA A 201 18.34 -48.46 -5.47
CA ALA A 201 19.38 -49.31 -4.90
C ALA A 201 18.81 -50.51 -4.10
N GLN A 202 17.71 -50.31 -3.37
CA GLN A 202 17.02 -51.41 -2.69
C GLN A 202 16.38 -52.40 -3.68
N ILE A 203 15.78 -51.92 -4.77
CA ILE A 203 15.25 -52.76 -5.85
C ILE A 203 16.37 -53.56 -6.50
N ASP A 204 17.49 -52.93 -6.85
CA ASP A 204 18.65 -53.60 -7.45
C ASP A 204 19.24 -54.65 -6.50
N GLN A 205 19.31 -54.35 -5.19
CA GLN A 205 19.73 -55.31 -4.18
C GLN A 205 18.75 -56.49 -4.08
N ALA A 206 17.44 -56.24 -4.07
CA ALA A 206 16.44 -57.30 -4.05
C ALA A 206 16.48 -58.15 -5.33
N ALA A 207 16.68 -57.53 -6.50
CA ALA A 207 16.85 -58.21 -7.77
C ALA A 207 18.09 -59.11 -7.77
N SER A 208 19.25 -58.60 -7.32
CA SER A 208 20.48 -59.42 -7.22
C SER A 208 20.33 -60.60 -6.25
N ARG A 209 19.62 -60.42 -5.13
CA ARG A 209 19.28 -61.51 -4.20
C ARG A 209 18.37 -62.54 -4.85
N LEU A 210 17.32 -62.09 -5.55
CA LEU A 210 16.41 -62.98 -6.29
C LEU A 210 17.15 -63.77 -7.37
N GLU A 211 18.02 -63.13 -8.15
CA GLU A 211 18.86 -63.81 -9.15
C GLU A 211 19.80 -64.82 -8.50
N SER A 212 20.42 -64.49 -7.36
CA SER A 212 21.28 -65.42 -6.63
C SER A 212 20.48 -66.62 -6.09
N VAL A 213 19.29 -66.38 -5.53
CA VAL A 213 18.40 -67.44 -5.07
C VAL A 213 17.95 -68.30 -6.25
N GLN A 214 17.55 -67.69 -7.37
CA GLN A 214 17.18 -68.40 -8.59
C GLN A 214 18.32 -69.29 -9.11
N LYS A 215 19.56 -68.77 -9.17
CA LYS A 215 20.75 -69.54 -9.55
C LYS A 215 20.98 -70.71 -8.60
N HIS A 216 20.86 -70.49 -7.28
CA HIS A 216 21.02 -71.54 -6.29
C HIS A 216 19.94 -72.61 -6.41
N VAL A 217 18.67 -72.23 -6.59
CA VAL A 217 17.56 -73.15 -6.82
C VAL A 217 17.79 -73.95 -8.10
N MET A 218 18.22 -73.31 -9.20
CA MET A 218 18.58 -74.04 -10.43
C MET A 218 19.67 -75.07 -10.17
N LEU A 219 20.74 -74.71 -9.47
CA LEU A 219 21.84 -75.61 -9.13
C LEU A 219 21.37 -76.76 -8.22
N GLN A 220 20.57 -76.49 -7.19
CA GLN A 220 19.95 -77.52 -6.35
C GLN A 220 19.04 -78.45 -7.16
N THR A 221 18.30 -77.95 -8.15
CA THR A 221 17.48 -78.81 -9.02
C THR A 221 18.33 -79.68 -9.96
N GLU A 222 19.48 -79.18 -10.43
CA GLU A 222 20.45 -79.98 -11.21
C GLU A 222 21.10 -81.04 -10.33
N GLU A 223 21.57 -80.70 -9.14
CA GLU A 223 22.12 -81.63 -8.16
C GLU A 223 21.10 -82.71 -7.77
N ALA A 224 19.84 -82.32 -7.53
CA ALA A 224 18.75 -83.25 -7.24
C ALA A 224 18.48 -84.19 -8.44
N ARG A 225 18.49 -83.67 -9.67
CA ARG A 225 18.36 -84.50 -10.89
C ARG A 225 19.54 -85.46 -11.06
N ASP A 226 20.77 -85.04 -10.78
CA ASP A 226 21.95 -85.91 -10.88
C ASP A 226 22.02 -86.93 -9.74
N ALA A 227 21.58 -86.55 -8.52
CA ALA A 227 21.38 -87.49 -7.43
C ALA A 227 20.29 -88.52 -7.77
N GLN A 228 19.17 -88.07 -8.38
CA GLN A 228 18.13 -88.96 -8.88
C GLN A 228 18.67 -89.92 -9.95
N ARG A 229 19.40 -89.43 -10.97
CA ARG A 229 20.04 -90.29 -11.99
C ARG A 229 21.01 -91.31 -11.38
N ARG A 230 21.80 -90.90 -10.38
CA ARG A 230 22.70 -91.80 -9.64
C ARG A 230 21.91 -92.86 -8.87
N ALA A 231 20.84 -92.47 -8.20
CA ALA A 231 19.94 -93.39 -7.50
C ALA A 231 19.26 -94.37 -8.46
N GLU A 232 18.77 -93.90 -9.62
CA GLU A 232 18.21 -94.73 -10.69
C GLU A 232 19.24 -95.72 -11.24
N THR A 233 20.48 -95.27 -11.46
CA THR A 233 21.58 -96.15 -11.91
C THR A 233 21.94 -97.19 -10.85
N ALA A 234 21.99 -96.81 -9.57
CA ALA A 234 22.24 -97.73 -8.47
C ALA A 234 21.09 -98.74 -8.32
N LEU A 235 19.84 -98.28 -8.43
CA LEU A 235 18.65 -99.13 -8.45
C LEU A 235 18.70 -100.13 -9.61
N ALA A 236 19.10 -99.69 -10.81
CA ALA A 236 19.28 -100.56 -11.96
C ALA A 236 20.35 -101.63 -11.71
N LYS A 237 21.49 -101.27 -11.11
CA LYS A 237 22.54 -102.23 -10.71
C LYS A 237 22.05 -103.21 -9.65
N VAL A 238 21.30 -102.74 -8.65
CA VAL A 238 20.72 -103.61 -7.61
C VAL A 238 19.70 -104.55 -8.22
N ARG A 239 18.84 -104.08 -9.14
CA ARG A 239 17.90 -104.94 -9.89
C ARG A 239 18.64 -105.99 -10.69
N GLN A 240 19.66 -105.62 -11.45
CA GLN A 240 20.51 -106.55 -12.20
C GLN A 240 21.16 -107.60 -11.29
N ARG A 241 21.68 -107.18 -10.13
CA ARG A 241 22.28 -108.10 -9.14
C ARG A 241 21.22 -108.99 -8.48
N ASN A 242 20.02 -108.47 -8.25
CA ASN A 242 18.91 -109.25 -7.73
C ASN A 242 18.48 -110.30 -8.76
N GLU A 243 18.35 -109.94 -10.04
CA GLU A 243 18.09 -110.87 -11.14
C GLU A 243 19.18 -111.95 -11.24
N GLN A 244 20.46 -111.58 -11.12
CA GLN A 244 21.57 -112.54 -11.04
C GLN A 244 21.43 -113.47 -9.83
N LEU A 245 21.15 -112.95 -8.63
CA LEU A 245 20.95 -113.74 -7.43
C LEU A 245 19.71 -114.65 -7.53
N VAL A 246 18.62 -114.19 -8.14
CA VAL A 246 17.45 -115.04 -8.43
C VAL A 246 17.84 -116.17 -9.37
N GLY A 247 18.62 -115.89 -10.41
CA GLY A 247 19.20 -116.91 -11.29
C GLY A 247 20.11 -117.90 -10.55
N ASP A 248 20.95 -117.42 -9.64
CA ASP A 248 21.83 -118.23 -8.81
C ASP A 248 21.06 -119.12 -7.84
N VAL A 249 20.02 -118.59 -7.19
CA VAL A 249 19.12 -119.35 -6.32
C VAL A 249 18.38 -120.42 -7.12
N GLN A 250 17.87 -120.10 -8.32
CA GLN A 250 17.24 -121.09 -9.19
C GLN A 250 18.22 -122.21 -9.55
N ARG A 251 19.46 -121.87 -9.91
CA ARG A 251 20.51 -122.83 -10.25
C ARG A 251 20.93 -123.70 -9.06
N LEU A 252 21.18 -123.10 -7.89
CA LEU A 252 21.48 -123.82 -6.64
C LEU A 252 20.31 -124.70 -6.18
N SER A 253 19.07 -124.25 -6.39
CA SER A 253 17.88 -125.06 -6.07
C SER A 253 17.75 -126.27 -7.00
N ALA A 254 18.11 -126.13 -8.28
CA ALA A 254 18.18 -127.24 -9.22
C ALA A 254 19.31 -128.22 -8.87
N GLU A 255 20.49 -127.72 -8.49
CA GLU A 255 21.62 -128.53 -8.01
C GLU A 255 21.27 -129.25 -6.70
N ALA A 256 20.60 -128.59 -5.75
CA ALA A 256 20.14 -129.20 -4.51
C ALA A 256 19.06 -130.28 -4.77
N ALA A 257 18.18 -130.08 -5.75
CA ALA A 257 17.20 -131.08 -6.16
C ALA A 257 17.87 -132.30 -6.83
N GLU A 258 18.91 -132.08 -7.66
CA GLU A 258 19.76 -133.13 -8.22
C GLU A 258 20.48 -133.93 -7.12
N GLN A 259 21.10 -133.26 -6.15
CA GLN A 259 21.77 -133.89 -5.00
C GLN A 259 20.78 -134.70 -4.15
N ARG A 260 19.57 -134.20 -3.91
CA ARG A 260 18.50 -134.96 -3.24
C ARG A 260 18.10 -136.21 -4.00
N ARG A 261 17.96 -136.13 -5.33
CA ARG A 261 17.65 -137.31 -6.17
C ARG A 261 18.77 -138.34 -6.19
N LEU A 262 20.03 -137.92 -6.06
CA LEU A 262 21.18 -138.81 -5.94
C LEU A 262 21.22 -139.47 -4.56
N ALA A 263 20.98 -138.70 -3.48
CA ALA A 263 20.86 -139.24 -2.12
C ALA A 263 19.74 -140.28 -2.00
N ASP A 264 18.54 -139.98 -2.51
CA ASP A 264 17.41 -140.93 -2.54
C ASP A 264 17.74 -142.22 -3.31
N ARG A 265 18.55 -142.13 -4.38
CA ARG A 265 19.01 -143.31 -5.14
C ARG A 265 19.99 -144.16 -4.32
N HIS A 266 20.96 -143.53 -3.67
CA HIS A 266 21.91 -144.24 -2.81
C HIS A 266 21.23 -144.87 -1.59
N GLU A 267 20.22 -144.21 -1.02
CA GLU A 267 19.44 -144.74 0.09
C GLU A 267 18.62 -145.97 -0.33
N LYS A 268 17.99 -145.94 -1.51
CA LYS A 268 17.29 -147.10 -2.09
C LYS A 268 18.24 -148.26 -2.42
N GLN A 269 19.45 -147.97 -2.91
CA GLN A 269 20.48 -148.99 -3.15
C GLN A 269 20.95 -149.64 -1.85
N LEU A 270 21.15 -148.85 -0.79
CA LEU A 270 21.49 -149.37 0.55
C LEU A 270 20.38 -150.27 1.11
N ALA A 271 19.12 -149.87 0.96
CA ALA A 271 17.98 -150.69 1.39
C ALA A 271 17.94 -152.06 0.67
N SER A 272 18.17 -152.09 -0.65
CA SER A 272 18.22 -153.34 -1.43
C SER A 272 19.37 -154.26 -0.98
N VAL A 273 20.56 -153.71 -0.73
CA VAL A 273 21.73 -154.47 -0.25
C VAL A 273 21.49 -155.04 1.16
N ILE A 274 20.78 -154.30 2.02
CA ILE A 274 20.42 -154.78 3.37
C ILE A 274 19.43 -155.95 3.29
N ASP A 275 18.45 -155.89 2.38
CA ASP A 275 17.48 -156.97 2.20
C ASP A 275 18.11 -158.21 1.55
N GLU A 276 19.01 -158.06 0.58
CA GLU A 276 19.83 -159.16 0.04
C GLU A 276 20.69 -159.82 1.14
N ALA A 277 21.29 -159.04 2.04
CA ALA A 277 22.06 -159.58 3.15
C ALA A 277 21.20 -160.34 4.18
N ARG A 278 19.91 -160.00 4.29
CA ARG A 278 18.94 -160.73 5.15
C ARG A 278 18.51 -162.05 4.51
N GLU A 279 18.27 -162.07 3.21
CA GLU A 279 17.96 -163.29 2.45
C GLU A 279 19.12 -164.31 2.52
N LEU A 280 20.35 -163.87 2.27
CA LEU A 280 21.55 -164.72 2.39
C LEU A 280 21.76 -165.27 3.81
N ARG A 281 21.37 -164.51 4.85
CA ARG A 281 21.39 -165.00 6.24
C ARG A 281 20.35 -166.09 6.48
N ARG A 282 19.14 -165.96 5.93
CA ARG A 282 18.08 -166.98 6.03
C ARG A 282 18.50 -168.28 5.35
N GLU A 283 19.10 -168.19 4.16
CA GLU A 283 19.61 -169.35 3.42
C GLU A 283 20.73 -170.09 4.18
N ARG A 284 21.65 -169.34 4.78
CA ARG A 284 22.71 -169.91 5.64
C ARG A 284 22.12 -170.66 6.84
N ASP A 285 21.10 -170.09 7.49
CA ASP A 285 20.50 -170.69 8.69
C ASP A 285 19.68 -171.95 8.35
N THR A 286 19.07 -172.02 7.17
CA THR A 286 18.38 -173.23 6.67
C THR A 286 19.37 -174.35 6.31
N LEU A 287 20.50 -174.01 5.68
CA LEU A 287 21.57 -174.97 5.39
C LEU A 287 22.21 -175.53 6.68
N ALA A 288 22.37 -174.68 7.71
CA ALA A 288 22.89 -175.12 9.01
C ALA A 288 21.97 -176.13 9.72
N GLN A 289 20.65 -175.98 9.61
CA GLN A 289 19.67 -176.93 10.14
C GLN A 289 19.65 -178.27 9.39
N GLN A 290 19.93 -178.28 8.09
CA GLN A 290 20.00 -179.51 7.28
C GLN A 290 21.25 -180.34 7.59
N VAL A 291 22.37 -179.71 7.95
CA VAL A 291 23.60 -180.42 8.36
C VAL A 291 23.44 -181.10 9.72
N ALA A 292 22.71 -180.46 10.66
CA ALA A 292 22.46 -181.02 11.99
C ALA A 292 21.55 -182.26 11.97
N SER A 293 20.58 -182.33 11.05
CA SER A 293 19.67 -183.47 10.95
C SER A 293 20.32 -184.72 10.33
N LEU A 294 21.27 -184.54 9.40
CA LEU A 294 22.01 -185.63 8.75
C LEU A 294 23.11 -186.23 9.65
N GLN A 295 23.71 -185.46 10.56
CA GLN A 295 24.70 -185.97 11.51
C GLN A 295 24.08 -186.78 12.67
N GLY A 296 22.79 -186.58 12.99
CA GLY A 296 22.07 -187.36 13.99
C GLY A 296 21.68 -188.77 13.54
N GLN A 297 21.49 -189.00 12.23
CA GLN A 297 21.02 -190.28 11.67
C GLN A 297 22.11 -191.35 11.55
N LEU A 298 23.39 -191.01 11.76
CA LEU A 298 24.55 -191.90 11.58
C LEU A 298 25.03 -192.62 12.86
N LYS A 299 24.47 -192.36 14.05
CA LYS A 299 25.02 -192.86 15.34
C LYS A 299 24.21 -193.94 16.10
N ALA A 300 23.10 -194.50 15.59
CA ALA A 300 22.36 -195.55 16.34
C ALA A 300 21.61 -196.62 15.50
N ARG A 301 22.25 -197.78 15.18
CA ARG A 301 21.59 -199.11 14.94
C ARG A 301 22.60 -200.31 14.93
N PRO A 302 22.33 -201.49 15.54
CA PRO A 302 23.25 -202.68 15.57
C PRO A 302 22.76 -204.02 14.95
N GLN A 303 23.75 -204.93 14.67
CA GLN A 303 23.84 -206.44 14.57
C GLN A 303 23.49 -207.33 13.32
N GLN A 304 24.53 -208.07 12.82
CA GLN A 304 24.70 -209.50 12.33
C GLN A 304 23.91 -210.09 11.09
N ALA A 305 24.35 -211.05 10.24
CA ALA A 305 25.58 -211.86 9.99
C ALA A 305 25.54 -212.77 8.70
N SER A 306 26.72 -213.22 8.20
CA SER A 306 27.10 -214.53 7.54
C SER A 306 26.68 -214.85 6.07
N SER A 307 27.38 -215.62 5.18
CA SER A 307 28.60 -216.46 5.23
C SER A 307 29.04 -217.06 3.84
N ARG A 308 30.38 -217.23 3.63
CA ARG A 308 31.18 -218.38 3.06
C ARG A 308 31.05 -218.83 1.56
N PRO A 309 31.93 -219.71 0.96
CA PRO A 309 33.26 -220.29 1.33
C PRO A 309 34.31 -220.52 0.16
N SER A 310 35.48 -221.11 0.53
CA SER A 310 36.40 -222.02 -0.25
C SER A 310 37.55 -221.37 -1.07
N LYS A 311 38.79 -221.89 -1.17
CA LYS A 311 39.49 -223.09 -0.65
C LYS A 311 41.00 -223.01 -1.02
N THR A 312 41.87 -223.50 -0.11
CA THR A 312 43.14 -224.29 -0.30
C THR A 312 44.34 -223.79 -1.11
N LYS A 313 45.54 -223.85 -0.49
CA LYS A 313 46.56 -224.94 -0.61
C LYS A 313 47.78 -224.68 0.31
N PRO A 314 48.74 -225.63 0.41
CA PRO A 314 49.04 -226.52 1.53
C PRO A 314 49.86 -225.91 2.70
#